data_AF-A0A3B0PAG4-F1
#
_entry.id   AF-A0A3B0PAG4-F1
#
_cell.length_a   1.000
_cell.length_b   1.000
_cell.length_c   1.000
_cell.angle_alpha   90.00
_cell.angle_beta   90.00
_cell.angle_gamma   90.00
#
_symmetry.space_group_name_H-M   'P 1'
#
loop_
_entity.id
_entity.type
_entity.pdbx_description
1 polymer ?
#
loop_
_entity_poly.entity_id
_entity_poly.type
_entity_poly.pdbx_seq_one_letter_code
_entity_poly.pdbx_strand_id
1 'polypeptide(L)' 'MIIYKSKIASLKSKTTFVDKVEHNKECGIVVENYNDIKEDDIIEVYEIVKKRVY' A
#
# COMPACT_ATOMS: atom_id res chain seq x y z
N MET A 1 -3.08 -16.13 -4.82
CA MET A 1 -2.50 -16.60 -3.53
C MET A 1 -1.94 -15.38 -2.83
N ILE A 2 -2.22 -15.19 -1.54
CA ILE A 2 -1.67 -14.05 -0.77
C ILE A 2 -0.36 -14.49 -0.15
N ILE A 3 0.75 -13.84 -0.51
CA ILE A 3 2.09 -14.17 -0.01
C ILE A 3 2.35 -13.49 1.32
N TYR A 4 1.93 -12.22 1.45
CA TYR A 4 2.17 -11.42 2.64
C TYR A 4 1.05 -10.40 2.83
N LYS A 5 0.71 -10.12 4.10
CA LYS A 5 -0.31 -9.14 4.48
C LYS A 5 0.23 -8.33 5.64
N SER A 6 0.34 -7.02 5.44
CA SER A 6 0.77 -6.07 6.47
C SER A 6 0.17 -4.68 6.22
N LYS A 7 0.73 -3.67 6.87
CA LYS A 7 0.36 -2.27 6.69
C LYS A 7 1.41 -1.54 5.86
N ILE A 8 0.99 -0.40 5.30
CA ILE A 8 1.88 0.53 4.61
C ILE A 8 2.69 1.29 5.66
N ALA A 9 4.01 1.21 5.58
CA ALA A 9 4.93 1.92 6.47
C ALA A 9 5.10 3.38 6.04
N SER A 10 5.21 3.64 4.73
CA SER A 10 5.22 5.00 4.18
C SER A 10 4.79 5.02 2.72
N LEU A 11 4.26 6.16 2.30
CA LEU A 11 3.90 6.45 0.91
C LEU A 11 4.56 7.76 0.50
N LYS A 12 5.18 7.76 -0.68
CA LYS A 12 5.86 8.92 -1.25
C LYS A 12 5.39 9.15 -2.68
N SER A 13 5.14 10.41 -3.02
CA SER A 13 5.03 10.85 -4.42
C SER A 13 6.33 11.57 -4.79
N LYS A 14 7.08 10.99 -5.72
CA LYS A 14 8.42 11.43 -6.10
C LYS A 14 9.34 11.53 -4.87
N THR A 15 9.50 12.71 -4.29
CA THR A 15 10.37 12.99 -3.14
C THR A 15 9.61 13.39 -1.87
N THR A 16 8.29 13.55 -1.93
CA THR A 16 7.48 14.07 -0.81
C THR A 16 6.63 12.96 -0.19
N PHE A 17 6.57 12.91 1.15
CA PHE A 17 5.67 12.03 1.88
C PHE A 17 4.22 12.50 1.72
N VAL A 18 3.32 11.57 1.43
CA VAL A 18 1.90 11.86 1.18
C VAL A 18 1.03 10.81 1.81
N ASP A 19 -0.20 11.19 2.19
CA ASP A 19 -1.17 10.25 2.73
C ASP A 19 -1.94 9.49 1.63
N LYS A 20 -2.02 10.08 0.43
CA LYS A 20 -2.74 9.53 -0.72
C LYS A 20 -2.03 9.86 -2.01
N VAL A 21 -2.14 8.96 -2.98
CA VAL A 21 -1.68 9.16 -4.35
C VAL A 21 -2.85 8.89 -5.29
N GLU A 22 -2.96 9.70 -6.35
CA GLU A 22 -3.98 9.50 -7.38
C GLU A 22 -3.66 8.29 -8.26
N HIS A 23 -4.69 7.70 -8.84
CA HIS A 23 -4.54 6.61 -9.78
C HIS A 23 -3.67 7.01 -10.98
N ASN A 24 -2.89 6.07 -11.52
CA ASN A 24 -1.93 6.26 -12.62
C ASN A 24 -0.81 7.30 -12.36
N LYS A 25 -0.53 7.64 -11.10
CA LYS A 25 0.67 8.40 -10.73
C LYS A 25 1.72 7.50 -10.13
N GLU A 26 2.98 7.78 -10.45
CA GLU A 26 4.12 7.10 -9.86
C GLU A 26 4.22 7.40 -8.36
N CYS A 27 4.44 6.36 -7.57
CA CYS A 27 4.63 6.45 -6.13
C CYS A 27 5.65 5.43 -5.64
N GLY A 28 6.33 5.78 -4.55
CA GLY A 28 7.09 4.84 -3.75
C GLY A 28 6.26 4.37 -2.56
N ILE A 29 6.20 3.06 -2.35
CA ILE A 29 5.54 2.43 -1.20
C ILE A 29 6.58 1.66 -0.39
N VAL A 30 6.50 1.77 0.94
CA VAL A 30 7.27 0.93 1.85
C VAL A 30 6.29 0.10 2.65
N VAL A 31 6.49 -1.22 2.68
CA VAL A 31 5.63 -2.17 3.38
C VAL A 31 6.28 -2.53 4.72
N GLU A 32 5.50 -2.54 5.80
CA GLU A 32 6.04 -2.85 7.13
C GLU A 32 6.62 -4.27 7.19
N ASN A 33 7.86 -4.36 7.69
CA ASN A 33 8.61 -5.61 7.91
C ASN A 33 8.72 -6.52 6.67
N TYR A 34 8.75 -5.93 5.46
CA TYR A 34 8.84 -6.71 4.23
C TYR A 34 9.72 -6.02 3.19
N ASN A 35 10.83 -6.68 2.84
CA ASN A 35 11.85 -6.15 1.94
C ASN A 35 12.00 -6.96 0.64
N ASP A 36 11.27 -8.06 0.46
CA ASP A 36 11.42 -8.98 -0.67
C ASP A 36 10.35 -8.77 -1.76
N ILE A 37 10.01 -7.50 -2.03
CA ILE A 37 9.12 -7.13 -3.14
C ILE A 37 9.92 -7.19 -4.44
N LYS A 38 9.39 -7.89 -5.43
CA LYS A 38 10.01 -8.06 -6.74
C LYS A 38 9.19 -7.37 -7.83
N GLU A 39 9.82 -7.16 -8.98
CA GLU A 39 9.12 -6.81 -10.21
C GLU A 39 8.06 -7.90 -10.51
N ASP A 40 6.91 -7.49 -11.02
CA ASP A 40 5.68 -8.31 -11.24
C ASP A 40 4.83 -8.65 -10.01
N ASP A 41 5.22 -8.25 -8.80
CA ASP A 41 4.34 -8.38 -7.62
C ASP A 41 3.11 -7.45 -7.72
N ILE A 42 1.93 -7.98 -7.39
CA ILE A 42 0.67 -7.22 -7.33
C ILE A 42 0.36 -6.87 -5.88
N ILE A 43 0.29 -5.57 -5.58
CA ILE A 43 -0.08 -5.05 -4.27
C ILE A 43 -1.55 -4.65 -4.27
N GLU A 44 -2.36 -5.30 -3.43
CA GLU A 44 -3.77 -4.97 -3.24
C GLU A 44 -3.97 -4.24 -1.90
N VAL A 45 -4.38 -2.97 -1.98
CA VAL A 45 -4.62 -2.12 -0.80
C VAL A 45 -6.11 -2.06 -0.51
N TYR A 46 -6.48 -2.23 0.77
CA TYR A 46 -7.87 -2.17 1.23
C TYR A 46 -7.97 -1.37 2.53
N GLU A 47 -9.16 -0.85 2.80
CA GLU A 47 -9.50 -0.18 4.06
C GLU A 47 -10.41 -1.09 4.90
N ILE A 48 -10.16 -1.14 6.20
CA ILE A 48 -11.03 -1.88 7.13
C ILE A 48 -12.17 -0.96 7.53
N VAL A 49 -13.34 -1.16 6.94
CA VAL A 49 -14.55 -0.39 7.25
C VAL A 49 -15.44 -1.14 8.25
N LYS A 50 -15.86 -0.45 9.32
CA LYS A 50 -16.81 -1.02 10.29
C LYS A 50 -18.23 -0.83 9.77
N LYS A 51 -18.86 -1.92 9.31
CA LYS A 51 -20.27 -1.90 8.92
C LYS A 51 -21.14 -1.84 10.18
N ARG A 52 -21.89 -0.75 10.37
CA ARG A 52 -22.99 -0.70 11.36
C ARG A 52 -24.19 -1.39 10.72
N VAL A 53 -24.47 -2.62 11.16
CA VAL A 53 -25.72 -3.30 10.85
C VAL A 53 -26.75 -2.76 11.83
N TYR A 54 -27.82 -2.15 11.31
CA TYR A 54 -29.00 -1.73 12.06
C TYR A 54 -29.94 -2.91 12.25
#